data_AF-A0A8T6N8E2-F1
#
_entry.id   AF-A0A8T6N8E2-F1
#
_cell.length_a   1.000
_cell.length_b   1.000
_cell.length_c   1.000
_cell.angle_alpha   90.00
_cell.angle_beta   90.00
_cell.angle_gamma   90.00
#
_symmetry.space_group_name_H-M   'P 1'
#
loop_
_entity.id
_entity.type
_entity.pdbx_description
1 polymer ?
#
loop_
_entity_poly.entity_id
_entity_poly.type
_entity_poly.pdbx_seq_one_letter_code
_entity_poly.pdbx_strand_id
1 'polypeptide(L)' 'MPTASFAVQPASFGNFDEWGCDWATDINHAYRLAATYGEDAIIWRCPHQGNPIRWVRVEHQGDSIQAC' A
#
# COMPACT_ATOMS: atom_id res chain seq x y z
N MET A 1 5.20 3.92 -21.11
CA MET A 1 5.81 3.66 -19.78
C MET A 1 4.78 4.07 -18.74
N PRO A 2 4.53 3.27 -17.68
CA PRO A 2 3.66 3.68 -16.59
C PRO A 2 4.16 5.01 -16.02
N THR A 3 3.28 6.00 -15.91
CA THR A 3 3.64 7.37 -15.48
C THR A 3 3.92 7.49 -13.98
N ALA A 4 3.59 6.46 -13.21
CA ALA A 4 3.91 6.33 -11.79
C ALA A 4 4.01 4.86 -11.42
N SER A 5 4.82 4.56 -10.41
CA SER A 5 4.88 3.27 -9.74
C SER A 5 3.98 3.28 -8.51
N PHE A 6 3.56 2.10 -8.05
CA PHE A 6 2.81 1.96 -6.81
C PHE A 6 3.66 1.18 -5.81
N ALA A 7 3.56 1.57 -4.55
CA ALA A 7 4.26 0.91 -3.46
C ALA A 7 3.31 0.72 -2.29
N VAL A 8 3.47 -0.35 -1.54
CA VAL A 8 2.64 -0.69 -0.39
C VAL A 8 3.54 -0.81 0.83
N GLN A 9 3.14 -0.18 1.92
CA GLN A 9 3.92 -0.15 3.15
C GLN A 9 2.99 -0.16 4.35
N PRO A 10 3.39 -0.76 5.49
CA PRO A 10 2.61 -0.66 6.72
C PRO A 10 2.36 0.79 7.12
N ALA A 11 1.14 1.09 7.57
CA ALA A 11 0.78 2.39 8.12
C ALA A 11 1.65 2.76 9.34
N SER A 12 2.18 1.75 10.03
CA SER A 12 3.10 1.85 11.16
C SER A 12 4.39 2.63 10.86
N PHE A 13 4.87 2.65 9.61
CA PHE A 13 6.13 3.33 9.24
C PHE A 13 6.05 4.86 9.29
N GLY A 14 4.85 5.44 9.21
CA GLY A 14 4.65 6.88 9.29
C GLY A 14 5.11 7.69 8.08
N ASN A 15 6.22 7.36 7.42
CA ASN A 15 6.74 7.98 6.19
C ASN A 15 7.03 6.94 5.11
N PHE A 16 7.08 7.38 3.85
CA PHE A 16 7.43 6.50 2.73
C PHE A 16 8.89 6.08 2.82
N ASP A 17 9.14 4.78 2.73
CA ASP A 17 10.48 4.21 2.63
C ASP A 17 10.56 3.33 1.38
N GLU A 18 11.46 3.67 0.44
CA GLU A 18 11.61 2.94 -0.83
C GLU A 18 12.21 1.53 -0.67
N TRP A 19 12.96 1.30 0.42
CA TRP A 19 13.59 0.01 0.73
C TRP A 19 12.70 -0.85 1.62
N GLY A 20 11.83 -0.20 2.41
CA GLY A 20 10.88 -0.85 3.32
C GLY A 20 9.47 -1.03 2.76
N CYS A 21 9.26 -0.83 1.46
CA CYS A 21 7.96 -0.99 0.81
C CYS A 21 7.96 -2.11 -0.23
N ASP A 22 6.78 -2.69 -0.43
CA ASP A 22 6.53 -3.64 -1.51
C ASP A 22 6.08 -2.90 -2.77
N TRP A 23 6.90 -3.00 -3.81
CA TRP A 23 6.60 -2.38 -5.10
C TRP A 23 5.57 -3.20 -5.88
N ALA A 24 4.50 -2.52 -6.29
CA ALA A 24 3.45 -3.07 -7.11
C ALA A 24 3.60 -2.65 -8.57
N THR A 25 3.32 -3.58 -9.48
CA THR A 25 3.33 -3.33 -10.93
C THR A 25 2.17 -2.44 -11.38
N ASP A 26 1.02 -2.58 -10.72
CA ASP A 26 -0.25 -1.92 -11.05
C ASP A 26 -1.07 -1.68 -9.78
N ILE A 27 -2.07 -0.81 -9.86
CA ILE A 27 -2.95 -0.50 -8.72
C ILE A 27 -3.67 -1.73 -8.17
N ASN A 28 -4.13 -2.65 -9.03
CA ASN A 28 -4.79 -3.88 -8.61
C ASN A 28 -3.84 -4.79 -7.82
N HIS A 29 -2.56 -4.80 -8.21
CA HIS A 29 -1.53 -5.53 -7.48
C HIS A 29 -1.26 -4.87 -6.12
N ALA A 30 -1.24 -3.53 -6.06
CA ALA A 30 -1.10 -2.80 -4.81
C ALA A 30 -2.22 -3.10 -3.80
N TYR A 31 -3.48 -3.16 -4.25
CA TYR A 31 -4.60 -3.57 -3.39
C TYR A 31 -4.46 -5.01 -2.88
N ARG A 32 -3.98 -5.94 -3.71
CA ARG A 32 -3.76 -7.33 -3.28
C ARG A 32 -2.64 -7.45 -2.26
N LEU A 33 -1.54 -6.72 -2.45
CA LEU A 33 -0.45 -6.64 -1.48
C LEU A 33 -0.98 -6.07 -0.17
N ALA A 34 -1.65 -4.91 -0.21
CA ALA A 34 -2.22 -4.28 0.97
C ALA A 34 -3.24 -5.17 1.71
N ALA A 35 -4.02 -5.99 1.00
CA ALA A 35 -4.92 -6.96 1.61
C ALA A 35 -4.20 -8.19 2.21
N THR A 36 -2.98 -8.49 1.73
CA THR A 36 -2.14 -9.57 2.27
C THR A 36 -1.40 -9.13 3.53
N TYR A 37 -1.24 -7.82 3.73
CA TYR A 37 -0.73 -7.28 4.99
C TYR A 37 -1.68 -7.62 6.14
N GLY A 38 -1.14 -8.21 7.20
CA GLY A 38 -1.86 -8.53 8.44
C GLY A 38 -2.04 -7.32 9.38
N GLU A 39 -1.77 -6.11 8.88
CA GLU A 39 -1.91 -4.85 9.58
C GLU A 39 -2.35 -3.77 8.58
N ASP A 40 -2.69 -2.58 9.09
CA ASP A 40 -3.03 -1.44 8.23
C ASP A 40 -1.89 -1.15 7.26
N ALA A 41 -2.21 -1.07 5.97
CA ALA A 41 -1.26 -0.76 4.92
C ALA A 41 -1.62 0.55 4.21
N ILE A 42 -0.62 1.22 3.67
CA ILE A 42 -0.77 2.43 2.87
C ILE A 42 -0.22 2.13 1.48
N ILE A 43 -1.07 2.37 0.49
CA ILE A 43 -0.71 2.39 -0.92
C ILE A 43 -0.21 3.79 -1.25
N TRP A 44 1.05 3.86 -1.65
CA TRP A 44 1.75 5.03 -2.12
C TRP A 44 1.78 5.08 -3.63
N ARG A 45 1.56 6.27 -4.17
CA ARG A 45 1.77 6.57 -5.59
C ARG A 45 3.09 7.31 -5.73
N CYS A 46 4.04 6.67 -6.40
CA CYS A 46 5.41 7.14 -6.56
C CYS A 46 5.60 7.59 -8.03
N PRO A 47 5.38 8.87 -8.34
CA PRO A 47 5.68 9.38 -9.67
C PRO A 47 7.20 9.36 -9.92
N HIS A 48 7.63 9.15 -11.17
CA HIS A 48 9.06 9.20 -11.54
C HIS A 48 9.71 10.57 -11.31
N GLN A 49 8.89 11.61 -11.15
CA GLN A 49 9.30 12.95 -10.73
C GLN A 49 8.37 13.46 -9.64
N GLY A 50 8.96 13.96 -8.56
CA GLY A 50 8.24 14.53 -7.42
C GLY A 50 8.25 13.61 -6.20
N ASN A 51 7.42 13.97 -5.22
CA ASN A 51 7.37 13.25 -3.94
C ASN A 51 6.33 12.11 -3.99
N PRO A 52 6.58 10.99 -3.31
CA PRO A 52 5.61 9.92 -3.14
C PRO A 52 4.37 10.43 -2.40
N ILE A 53 3.20 10.10 -2.92
CA ILE A 53 1.92 10.58 -2.40
C ILE A 53 1.21 9.41 -1.72
N ARG A 54 0.76 9.61 -0.47
CA ARG A 54 -0.15 8.67 0.19
C ARG A 54 -1.47 8.68 -0.56
N TRP A 55 -1.80 7.57 -1.19
CA TRP A 55 -2.99 7.50 -2.02
C TRP A 55 -4.15 6.87 -1.28
N VAL A 56 -3.95 5.66 -0.76
CA VAL A 56 -5.02 4.88 -0.12
C VAL A 56 -4.49 4.26 1.15
N ARG A 57 -5.25 4.36 2.25
CA ARG A 57 -5.04 3.56 3.44
C ARG A 57 -6.00 2.37 3.39
N VAL A 58 -5.44 1.17 3.49
CA VAL A 58 -6.17 -0.09 3.61
C VAL A 58 -6.09 -0.48 5.07
N GLU A 59 -7.22 -0.35 5.77
CA GLU A 59 -7.31 -0.76 7.17
C GLU A 59 -7.49 -2.28 7.22
N HIS A 60 -6.70 -2.94 8.05
CA HIS A 60 -6.91 -4.36 8.32
C HIS A 60 -8.08 -4.46 9.28
N GLN A 61 -9.28 -4.71 8.76
CA GLN A 61 -10.40 -5.13 9.59
C GLN A 61 -10.09 -6.53 10.10
N GLY A 62 -9.51 -6.58 11.31
CA GLY A 62 -9.22 -7.83 12.01
C GLY A 62 -10.40 -8.77 11.92
N ASP A 63 -10.12 -9.96 11.39
CA ASP A 63 -10.95 -11.16 11.29
C ASP A 63 -12.37 -11.01 11.87
N SER A 64 -13.27 -10.36 11.12
CA SER A 64 -14.70 -10.39 11.42
C SER A 64 -15.27 -11.69 10.88
N ILE A 65 -14.89 -12.80 11.51
CA ILE A 65 -15.72 -14.01 11.52
C ILE A 65 -16.95 -13.72 12.38
N GLN A 66 -17.91 -12.97 11.84
CA GLN A 66 -19.30 -13.05 12.31
C GLN A 66 -19.86 -14.40 11.87
N ALA A 67 -19.62 -15.43 12.69
CA ALA A 67 -20.43 -16.63 12.68
C ALA A 67 -21.77 -16.29 13.34
N CYS A 68 -22.83 -16.26 12.54
CA CYS A 68 -24.22 -16.23 13.00
C CYS A 68 -24.63 -17.61 13.53
#